data_AF-A0A3P8U613-F1
#
_entry.id   AF-A0A3P8U613-F1
#
_cell.length_a   1.000
_cell.length_b   1.000
_cell.length_c   1.000
_cell.angle_alpha   90.00
_cell.angle_beta   90.00
_cell.angle_gamma   90.00
#
_symmetry.space_group_name_H-M   'P 1'
#
loop_
_entity.id
_entity.type
_entity.pdbx_description
1 polymer ?
#
loop_
_entity_poly.entity_id
_entity_poly.type
_entity_poly.pdbx_seq_one_letter_code
_entity_poly.pdbx_strand_id
1 'polypeptide(L)'
;MVVVFWFIYHHVNTRNSGGCKKLLQNRTERCCNMVFFSYCLHPQMRLSDDSILPFSAFLTDNFGRRHSYLRISLTEKCNLRCQYCMPEEGVKLTPRGQLLSTTEVLTLARLFVREGVDKIRLTGGEPLIRPDVLDIITELRKLEGLKTIAVTTNGMNLARLLPKLKDAGLDLINISLDSLVPAKFEFIVRRKGFHKVMEGIDKAIELGYNPVKINCVVMRGLNEDELLDFVALTEKKPLEVRFIEYMPFDGNKWNFKKMVSYQEMLDCIRQQWPNLKLLQTGHTDTAKTFKVPGFKGQVGFITSMSDHFCGSCNRLRITADGNLKVCLFGNSEVSLRDVLRSGASDEELLKIIGAAVGRKKKQHAGMFSISQMKNRPMILIGG
;
A
#
# COMPACT_ATOMS: atom_id res chain seq x y z
N MET A 1 29.10 0.33 -53.21
CA MET A 1 28.73 1.69 -52.77
C MET A 1 29.01 1.76 -51.26
N VAL A 2 30.21 2.08 -50.73
CA VAL A 2 31.10 3.27 -50.94
C VAL A 2 30.25 4.50 -50.52
N VAL A 3 30.44 5.21 -49.40
CA VAL A 3 31.65 5.69 -48.68
C VAL A 3 31.32 6.14 -47.24
N VAL A 4 32.29 5.94 -46.34
CA VAL A 4 32.52 6.57 -45.02
C VAL A 4 33.01 8.02 -45.18
N PHE A 5 32.60 9.04 -44.41
CA PHE A 5 33.54 10.10 -44.00
C PHE A 5 33.02 11.02 -42.87
N TRP A 6 34.01 11.70 -42.30
CA TRP A 6 34.17 12.37 -41.02
C TRP A 6 34.23 13.90 -41.24
N PHE A 7 34.09 14.67 -40.16
CA PHE A 7 34.79 15.95 -39.85
C PHE A 7 34.16 17.37 -40.00
N ILE A 8 34.35 18.12 -38.88
CA ILE A 8 34.77 19.54 -38.68
C ILE A 8 33.75 20.70 -38.68
N TYR A 9 33.60 21.28 -37.48
CA TYR A 9 33.91 22.67 -37.06
C TYR A 9 33.51 23.87 -37.95
N HIS A 10 32.82 24.84 -37.34
CA HIS A 10 33.09 26.26 -37.62
C HIS A 10 32.87 27.16 -36.38
N HIS A 11 33.91 27.93 -36.09
CA HIS A 11 34.01 29.10 -35.21
C HIS A 11 33.24 30.32 -35.77
N VAL A 12 32.91 31.28 -34.90
CA VAL A 12 33.25 32.74 -34.94
C VAL A 12 32.40 33.46 -33.86
N ASN A 13 32.97 33.91 -32.74
CA ASN A 13 33.52 35.26 -32.43
C ASN A 13 32.46 36.38 -32.39
N THR A 14 32.45 37.45 -31.57
CA THR A 14 33.06 37.95 -30.30
C THR A 14 32.61 39.41 -30.20
N ARG A 15 32.37 39.93 -28.98
CA ARG A 15 32.63 41.32 -28.50
C ARG A 15 32.05 42.52 -29.29
N ASN A 16 31.37 43.46 -28.62
CA ASN A 16 32.05 44.57 -27.95
C ASN A 16 31.10 45.50 -27.17
N SER A 17 31.70 46.12 -26.17
CA SER A 17 31.25 47.09 -25.17
C SER A 17 31.28 48.55 -25.65
N GLY A 18 30.51 49.41 -24.98
CA GLY A 18 30.60 50.89 -25.00
C GLY A 18 29.21 51.54 -25.01
N GLY A 19 28.87 52.60 -24.28
CA GLY A 19 29.63 53.51 -23.43
C GLY A 19 28.66 54.44 -22.68
N CYS A 20 29.21 55.14 -21.69
CA CYS A 20 28.55 56.08 -20.79
C CYS A 20 28.72 57.51 -21.31
N LYS A 21 27.67 58.37 -21.26
CA LYS A 21 27.67 59.74 -20.67
C LYS A 21 26.60 60.72 -21.21
N LYS A 22 26.05 61.48 -20.23
CA LYS A 22 25.64 62.92 -20.21
C LYS A 22 24.30 63.38 -20.81
N LEU A 23 23.53 64.13 -19.99
CA LEU A 23 23.03 65.53 -20.18
C LEU A 23 22.11 65.90 -18.97
N LEU A 24 22.54 66.78 -18.04
CA LEU A 24 22.22 68.24 -17.89
C LEU A 24 20.74 68.53 -17.56
N GLN A 25 20.32 68.81 -16.30
CA GLN A 25 20.36 70.06 -15.48
C GLN A 25 19.42 71.20 -15.94
N ASN A 26 18.29 71.45 -15.23
CA ASN A 26 17.89 72.74 -14.60
C ASN A 26 16.36 72.95 -14.30
N ARG A 27 16.11 73.68 -13.18
CA ARG A 27 14.99 74.59 -12.81
C ARG A 27 13.66 74.00 -12.28
N THR A 28 13.40 74.10 -10.95
CA THR A 28 12.72 75.17 -10.13
C THR A 28 11.19 75.12 -10.12
N GLU A 29 10.59 74.75 -8.97
CA GLU A 29 9.60 75.52 -8.17
C GLU A 29 8.60 74.65 -7.36
N ARG A 30 8.53 74.97 -6.06
CA ARG A 30 7.37 75.02 -5.12
C ARG A 30 6.50 73.79 -4.78
N CYS A 31 6.48 73.54 -3.47
CA CYS A 31 5.33 73.26 -2.58
C CYS A 31 4.40 72.08 -2.87
N CYS A 32 4.56 70.99 -2.09
CA CYS A 32 3.60 70.54 -1.06
C CYS A 32 4.01 69.17 -0.55
N ASN A 33 4.49 69.09 0.70
CA ASN A 33 4.72 67.83 1.39
C ASN A 33 3.35 67.26 1.83
N MET A 34 2.83 66.30 1.06
CA MET A 34 1.77 65.40 1.50
C MET A 34 2.40 64.01 1.63
N VAL A 35 2.46 63.53 2.87
CA VAL A 35 2.99 62.21 3.23
C VAL A 35 2.02 61.16 2.71
N PHE A 36 2.42 60.41 1.67
CA PHE A 36 1.77 59.16 1.26
C PHE A 36 2.82 58.06 1.24
N PHE A 37 2.71 57.13 2.19
CA PHE A 37 3.39 55.83 2.14
C PHE A 37 2.81 55.03 0.98
N SER A 38 3.54 54.95 -0.14
CA SER A 38 3.23 54.04 -1.24
C SER A 38 3.94 52.72 -1.00
N TYR A 39 3.17 51.64 -0.88
CA TYR A 39 3.65 50.28 -0.78
C TYR A 39 4.37 49.87 -2.07
N CYS A 40 5.67 49.59 -2.00
CA CYS A 40 6.40 48.91 -3.06
C CYS A 40 5.96 47.44 -3.13
N LEU A 41 5.09 47.13 -4.09
CA LEU A 41 4.80 45.77 -4.56
C LEU A 41 6.09 45.16 -5.16
N HIS A 42 6.73 44.26 -4.42
CA HIS A 42 7.72 43.34 -4.97
C HIS A 42 7.01 42.21 -5.73
N PRO A 43 7.50 41.77 -6.91
CA PRO A 43 6.96 40.60 -7.58
C PRO A 43 7.28 39.36 -6.74
N GLN A 44 6.24 38.68 -6.26
CA GLN A 44 6.38 37.34 -5.68
C GLN A 44 6.93 36.38 -6.75
N MET A 45 8.21 36.02 -6.61
CA MET A 45 8.74 34.79 -7.18
C MET A 45 7.84 33.64 -6.73
N ARG A 46 7.13 33.04 -7.68
CA ARG A 46 6.54 31.71 -7.49
C ARG A 46 7.69 30.78 -7.15
N LEU A 47 7.75 30.33 -5.90
CA LEU A 47 8.55 29.18 -5.52
C LEU A 47 8.04 28.02 -6.37
N SER A 48 8.88 27.56 -7.29
CA SER A 48 8.68 26.30 -8.01
C SER A 48 8.50 25.19 -6.99
N ASP A 49 7.53 24.32 -7.25
CA ASP A 49 7.24 23.11 -6.49
C ASP A 49 8.36 22.06 -6.71
N ASP A 50 9.58 22.39 -6.30
CA ASP A 50 10.78 21.54 -6.43
C ASP A 50 10.89 20.52 -5.28
N SER A 51 9.80 20.27 -4.54
CA SER A 51 9.80 19.35 -3.40
C SER A 51 9.48 17.89 -3.75
N ILE A 52 9.15 17.60 -5.02
CA ILE A 52 8.85 16.24 -5.48
C ILE A 52 9.99 15.77 -6.37
N LEU A 53 10.92 14.99 -5.80
CA LEU A 53 11.85 14.20 -6.60
C LEU A 53 11.04 13.38 -7.63
N PRO A 54 11.47 13.35 -8.91
CA PRO A 54 10.75 12.60 -9.93
C PRO A 54 10.64 11.13 -9.53
N PHE A 55 9.45 10.55 -9.65
CA PHE A 55 9.23 9.14 -9.32
C PHE A 55 10.20 8.25 -10.10
N SER A 56 10.90 7.35 -9.41
CA SER A 56 12.02 6.61 -9.97
C SER A 56 11.64 5.70 -11.13
N ALA A 57 12.54 5.63 -12.12
CA ALA A 57 12.46 4.65 -13.19
C ALA A 57 12.58 3.21 -12.66
N PHE A 58 13.31 2.98 -11.55
CA PHE A 58 13.47 1.63 -10.97
C PHE A 58 12.15 1.08 -10.39
N LEU A 59 11.20 1.95 -10.03
CA LEU A 59 9.89 1.54 -9.51
C LEU A 59 8.75 1.71 -10.52
N THR A 60 9.09 1.95 -11.80
CA THR A 60 8.12 2.05 -12.90
C THR A 60 8.27 0.84 -13.81
N ASP A 61 7.18 0.12 -14.07
CA ASP A 61 7.22 -1.05 -14.95
C ASP A 61 7.03 -0.72 -16.44
N ASN A 62 7.16 -1.75 -17.28
CA ASN A 62 7.04 -1.64 -18.74
C ASN A 62 5.63 -1.25 -19.24
N PHE A 63 4.66 -1.10 -18.34
CA PHE A 63 3.31 -0.63 -18.64
C PHE A 63 3.06 0.79 -18.12
N GLY A 64 4.09 1.47 -17.61
CA GLY A 64 4.01 2.83 -17.07
C GLY A 64 3.38 2.90 -15.67
N ARG A 65 3.21 1.77 -14.98
CA ARG A 65 2.64 1.76 -13.62
C ARG A 65 3.73 2.16 -12.62
N ARG A 66 3.48 3.24 -11.88
CA ARG A 66 4.34 3.72 -10.78
C ARG A 66 4.03 2.96 -9.49
N HIS A 67 4.99 2.24 -8.93
CA HIS A 67 4.78 1.45 -7.73
C HIS A 67 5.11 2.20 -6.43
N SER A 68 4.18 3.05 -5.99
CA SER A 68 4.35 3.87 -4.77
C SER A 68 3.98 3.15 -3.46
N TYR A 69 3.49 1.90 -3.52
CA TYR A 69 2.96 1.19 -2.36
C TYR A 69 3.72 -0.11 -2.08
N LEU A 70 4.51 -0.10 -1.00
CA LEU A 70 5.25 -1.27 -0.52
C LEU A 70 4.51 -2.00 0.60
N ARG A 71 4.45 -3.33 0.52
CA ARG A 71 4.05 -4.20 1.63
C ARG A 71 5.27 -4.94 2.17
N ILE A 72 5.47 -4.91 3.49
CA ILE A 72 6.59 -5.59 4.14
C ILE A 72 6.02 -6.60 5.13
N SER A 73 6.25 -7.88 4.85
CA SER A 73 5.95 -8.97 5.77
C SER A 73 7.02 -9.02 6.86
N LEU A 74 6.64 -8.76 8.11
CA LEU A 74 7.60 -8.63 9.21
C LEU A 74 7.94 -9.96 9.88
N THR A 75 7.12 -10.99 9.70
CA THR A 75 7.26 -12.28 10.36
C THR A 75 6.44 -13.30 9.60
N GLU A 76 6.76 -14.58 9.70
CA GLU A 76 5.90 -15.67 9.19
C GLU A 76 5.02 -16.28 10.29
N LYS A 77 5.27 -15.91 11.55
CA LYS A 77 4.49 -16.39 12.69
C LYS A 77 3.12 -15.70 12.73
N CYS A 78 2.11 -16.46 13.12
CA CYS A 78 0.77 -15.94 13.41
C CYS A 78 0.18 -16.68 14.61
N ASN A 79 -0.61 -15.96 15.41
CA ASN A 79 -1.36 -16.48 16.54
C ASN A 79 -2.73 -17.08 16.15
N LEU A 80 -3.10 -17.05 14.85
CA LEU A 80 -4.27 -17.72 14.27
C LEU A 80 -3.87 -18.79 13.24
N ARG A 81 -4.83 -19.61 12.80
CA ARG A 81 -4.67 -20.70 11.80
C ARG A 81 -5.82 -20.72 10.80
N CYS A 82 -6.05 -19.58 10.15
CA CYS A 82 -7.20 -19.37 9.26
C CYS A 82 -7.23 -20.36 8.09
N GLN A 83 -8.40 -20.98 7.84
CA GLN A 83 -8.58 -22.03 6.84
C GLN A 83 -8.21 -21.61 5.40
N TYR A 84 -8.41 -20.35 5.04
CA TYR A 84 -8.07 -19.81 3.71
C TYR A 84 -6.60 -19.38 3.57
N CYS A 85 -5.84 -19.35 4.67
CA CYS A 85 -4.50 -18.78 4.72
C CYS A 85 -3.41 -19.86 4.83
N MET A 86 -3.65 -20.87 5.66
CA MET A 86 -2.71 -21.97 5.90
C MET A 86 -3.45 -23.25 6.34
N PRO A 87 -2.85 -24.43 6.13
CA PRO A 87 -3.42 -25.69 6.62
C PRO A 87 -3.38 -25.76 8.17
N GLU A 88 -4.06 -26.75 8.74
CA GLU A 88 -4.27 -26.84 10.20
C GLU A 88 -2.98 -27.06 10.98
N GLU A 89 -2.18 -27.98 10.45
CA GLU A 89 -0.84 -28.35 10.86
C GLU A 89 0.16 -27.18 10.72
N GLY A 90 -0.23 -26.10 10.05
CA GLY A 90 0.60 -24.94 9.78
C GLY A 90 1.55 -25.17 8.61
N VAL A 91 2.52 -24.27 8.45
CA VAL A 91 3.52 -24.34 7.38
C VAL A 91 4.92 -24.39 7.97
N LYS A 92 5.87 -24.94 7.21
CA LYS A 92 7.29 -24.88 7.56
C LYS A 92 7.75 -23.42 7.52
N LEU A 93 8.23 -22.93 8.66
CA LEU A 93 8.72 -21.57 8.80
C LEU A 93 10.21 -21.47 8.49
N THR A 94 10.61 -20.33 7.95
CA THR A 94 11.98 -19.94 7.71
C THR A 94 12.73 -19.81 9.05
N PRO A 95 13.95 -20.37 9.19
CA PRO A 95 14.76 -20.20 10.39
C PRO A 95 15.02 -18.73 10.71
N ARG A 96 15.11 -18.37 12.01
CA ARG A 96 15.26 -16.98 12.45
C ARG A 96 16.43 -16.25 11.78
N GLY A 97 17.57 -16.91 11.61
CA GLY A 97 18.76 -16.33 10.96
C GLY A 97 18.58 -16.02 9.47
N GLN A 98 17.53 -16.55 8.83
CA GLN A 98 17.17 -16.30 7.45
C GLN A 98 16.01 -15.31 7.32
N LEU A 99 15.46 -14.79 8.41
CA LEU A 99 14.49 -13.69 8.32
C LEU A 99 15.21 -12.34 8.24
N LEU A 100 14.54 -11.33 7.69
CA LEU A 100 15.00 -9.96 7.73
C LEU A 100 15.05 -9.47 9.19
N SER A 101 16.22 -9.00 9.61
CA SER A 101 16.40 -8.22 10.83
C SER A 101 15.71 -6.86 10.73
N THR A 102 15.56 -6.18 11.86
CA THR A 102 14.97 -4.83 11.90
C THR A 102 15.80 -3.83 11.12
N THR A 103 17.13 -3.90 11.23
CA THR A 103 18.03 -3.06 10.43
C THR A 103 17.84 -3.30 8.94
N GLU A 104 17.76 -4.56 8.48
CA GLU A 104 17.55 -4.88 7.06
C GLU A 104 16.17 -4.40 6.57
N VAL A 105 15.11 -4.54 7.38
CA VAL A 105 13.78 -3.99 7.06
C VAL A 105 13.84 -2.48 6.86
N LEU A 106 14.51 -1.75 7.76
CA LEU A 106 14.60 -0.30 7.71
C LEU A 106 15.50 0.18 6.55
N THR A 107 16.58 -0.54 6.24
CA THR A 107 17.42 -0.27 5.07
C THR A 107 16.62 -0.39 3.78
N LEU A 108 15.88 -1.50 3.60
CA LEU A 108 15.03 -1.68 2.42
C LEU A 108 13.93 -0.62 2.37
N ALA A 109 13.24 -0.35 3.48
CA ALA A 109 12.19 0.67 3.52
C ALA A 109 12.72 2.05 3.09
N ARG A 110 13.88 2.46 3.62
CA ARG A 110 14.54 3.72 3.25
C ARG A 110 14.87 3.77 1.76
N LEU A 111 15.41 2.69 1.21
CA LEU A 111 15.73 2.59 -0.22
C LEU A 111 14.47 2.78 -1.06
N PHE A 112 13.40 2.04 -0.79
CA PHE A 112 12.14 2.17 -1.54
C PHE A 112 11.49 3.55 -1.41
N VAL A 113 11.53 4.16 -0.22
CA VAL A 113 10.95 5.50 0.00
C VAL A 113 11.71 6.57 -0.80
N ARG A 114 13.05 6.51 -0.84
CA ARG A 114 13.87 7.41 -1.66
C ARG A 114 13.52 7.36 -3.15
N GLU A 115 13.09 6.19 -3.63
CA GLU A 115 12.69 5.97 -5.03
C GLU A 115 11.22 6.31 -5.33
N GLY A 116 10.46 6.81 -4.35
CA GLY A 116 9.09 7.29 -4.53
C GLY A 116 8.00 6.44 -3.91
N VAL A 117 8.32 5.44 -3.08
CA VAL A 117 7.32 4.80 -2.22
C VAL A 117 6.84 5.79 -1.16
N ASP A 118 5.55 6.13 -1.21
CA ASP A 118 4.91 7.04 -0.26
C ASP A 118 4.00 6.31 0.74
N LYS A 119 3.80 5.00 0.56
CA LYS A 119 2.97 4.18 1.43
C LYS A 119 3.64 2.85 1.75
N ILE A 120 3.82 2.58 3.04
CA ILE A 120 4.27 1.29 3.55
C ILE A 120 3.15 0.63 4.34
N ARG A 121 2.88 -0.64 4.05
CA ARG A 121 2.03 -1.49 4.89
C ARG A 121 2.82 -2.62 5.50
N LEU A 122 2.80 -2.67 6.82
CA LEU A 122 3.34 -3.75 7.63
C LEU A 122 2.33 -4.88 7.73
N THR A 123 2.79 -6.08 7.43
CA THR A 123 2.02 -7.31 7.48
C THR A 123 2.89 -8.42 8.07
N GLY A 124 2.53 -9.68 7.87
CA GLY A 124 3.32 -10.82 8.28
C GLY A 124 2.60 -12.12 7.97
N GLY A 125 2.83 -13.10 8.84
CA GLY A 125 1.71 -13.73 9.48
C GLY A 125 0.90 -12.70 10.26
N GLU A 126 1.20 -12.51 11.54
CA GLU A 126 0.63 -11.43 12.34
C GLU A 126 1.72 -10.40 12.71
N PRO A 127 1.69 -9.17 12.20
CA PRO A 127 2.73 -8.18 12.53
C PRO A 127 2.74 -7.81 14.02
N LEU A 128 1.59 -7.79 14.70
CA LEU A 128 1.47 -7.34 16.09
C LEU A 128 1.90 -8.37 17.13
N ILE A 129 2.50 -9.49 16.71
CA ILE A 129 3.24 -10.40 17.60
C ILE A 129 4.75 -10.23 17.49
N ARG A 130 5.24 -9.41 16.55
CA ARG A 130 6.67 -9.09 16.43
C ARG A 130 7.07 -8.14 17.57
N PRO A 131 8.06 -8.49 18.42
CA PRO A 131 8.37 -7.71 19.63
C PRO A 131 8.73 -6.24 19.37
N ASP A 132 9.45 -5.96 18.29
CA ASP A 132 10.00 -4.65 17.91
C ASP A 132 9.16 -3.92 16.85
N VAL A 133 7.87 -4.27 16.70
CA VAL A 133 6.98 -3.63 15.72
C VAL A 133 6.80 -2.13 15.97
N LEU A 134 6.80 -1.70 17.24
CA LEU A 134 6.69 -0.28 17.62
C LEU A 134 7.94 0.50 17.21
N ASP A 135 9.12 -0.09 17.40
CA ASP A 135 10.40 0.51 17.01
C ASP A 135 10.47 0.67 15.49
N ILE A 136 10.04 -0.36 14.74
CA ILE A 136 9.96 -0.29 13.27
C ILE A 136 9.05 0.85 12.82
N ILE A 137 7.85 0.99 13.38
CA ILE A 137 6.92 2.06 13.00
C ILE A 137 7.52 3.44 13.32
N THR A 138 8.14 3.57 14.50
CA THR A 138 8.79 4.81 14.94
C THR A 138 9.92 5.22 13.99
N GLU A 139 10.76 4.27 13.55
CA GLU A 139 11.84 4.55 12.60
C GLU A 139 11.33 4.82 11.18
N LEU A 140 10.28 4.12 10.75
CA LEU A 140 9.64 4.39 9.46
C LEU A 140 9.04 5.81 9.41
N ARG A 141 8.47 6.28 10.51
CA ARG A 141 7.85 7.61 10.58
C ARG A 141 8.85 8.73 10.33
N LYS A 142 10.13 8.51 10.61
CA LYS A 142 11.26 9.44 10.38
C LYS A 142 11.69 9.51 8.90
N LEU A 143 11.20 8.61 8.04
CA LEU A 143 11.59 8.61 6.63
C LEU A 143 10.89 9.75 5.88
N GLU A 144 11.67 10.72 5.40
CA GLU A 144 11.19 11.78 4.52
C GLU A 144 10.63 11.19 3.22
N GLY A 145 9.48 11.70 2.76
CA GLY A 145 8.75 11.19 1.60
C GLY A 145 7.72 10.10 1.90
N LEU A 146 7.86 9.36 3.02
CA LEU A 146 6.85 8.38 3.43
C LEU A 146 5.61 9.11 3.98
N LYS A 147 4.47 9.01 3.31
CA LYS A 147 3.23 9.69 3.73
C LYS A 147 2.38 8.84 4.65
N THR A 148 2.35 7.52 4.42
CA THR A 148 1.41 6.63 5.10
C THR A 148 2.07 5.34 5.59
N ILE A 149 1.93 5.07 6.88
CA ILE A 149 2.23 3.79 7.52
C ILE A 149 0.92 3.10 7.84
N ALA A 150 0.77 1.86 7.37
CA ALA A 150 -0.41 1.06 7.60
C ALA A 150 -0.05 -0.31 8.18
N VAL A 151 -1.00 -0.91 8.92
CA VAL A 151 -0.87 -2.30 9.39
C VAL A 151 -2.08 -3.11 8.90
N THR A 152 -1.83 -4.37 8.50
CA THR A 152 -2.89 -5.38 8.42
C THR A 152 -2.68 -6.37 9.57
N THR A 153 -3.71 -6.55 10.39
CA THR A 153 -3.67 -7.41 11.58
C THR A 153 -4.96 -8.23 11.69
N ASN A 154 -4.90 -9.35 12.37
CA ASN A 154 -6.09 -10.09 12.78
C ASN A 154 -6.82 -9.50 14.00
N GLY A 155 -6.27 -8.44 14.60
CA GLY A 155 -6.95 -7.68 15.66
C GLY A 155 -6.75 -8.22 17.08
N MET A 156 -6.22 -9.44 17.27
CA MET A 156 -6.14 -10.08 18.60
C MET A 156 -5.35 -9.30 19.65
N ASN A 157 -4.30 -8.60 19.22
CA ASN A 157 -3.45 -7.78 20.08
C ASN A 157 -3.73 -6.28 19.93
N LEU A 158 -4.70 -5.90 19.09
CA LEU A 158 -4.85 -4.53 18.62
C LEU A 158 -5.22 -3.59 19.76
N ALA A 159 -6.31 -3.86 20.50
CA ALA A 159 -6.79 -3.00 21.57
C ALA A 159 -5.68 -2.59 22.55
N ARG A 160 -4.85 -3.56 22.96
CA ARG A 160 -3.72 -3.37 23.89
C ARG A 160 -2.60 -2.51 23.30
N LEU A 161 -2.27 -2.68 22.02
CA LEU A 161 -1.14 -1.99 21.38
C LEU A 161 -1.52 -0.65 20.77
N LEU A 162 -2.81 -0.41 20.56
CA LEU A 162 -3.29 0.69 19.72
C LEU A 162 -2.86 2.09 20.18
N PRO A 163 -2.87 2.44 21.48
CA PRO A 163 -2.37 3.73 21.92
C PRO A 163 -0.91 3.94 21.52
N LYS A 164 -0.05 2.95 21.76
CA LYS A 164 1.38 3.00 21.41
C LYS A 164 1.61 3.03 19.90
N LEU A 165 0.78 2.31 19.12
CA LEU A 165 0.84 2.34 17.66
C LEU A 165 0.51 3.74 17.13
N LYS A 166 -0.50 4.40 17.71
CA LYS A 166 -0.88 5.77 17.37
C LYS A 166 0.25 6.74 17.70
N ASP A 167 0.83 6.64 18.90
CA ASP A 167 1.95 7.48 19.33
C ASP A 167 3.20 7.30 18.44
N ALA A 168 3.45 6.07 17.96
CA ALA A 168 4.54 5.77 17.03
C ALA A 168 4.29 6.32 15.60
N GLY A 169 3.08 6.81 15.30
CA GLY A 169 2.73 7.39 14.01
C GLY A 169 2.08 6.41 13.01
N LEU A 170 1.36 5.39 13.49
CA LEU A 170 0.55 4.53 12.63
C LEU A 170 -0.69 5.27 12.11
N ASP A 171 -0.82 5.39 10.78
CA ASP A 171 -1.91 6.14 10.15
C ASP A 171 -3.16 5.30 9.86
N LEU A 172 -2.99 4.08 9.33
CA LEU A 172 -4.09 3.26 8.82
C LEU A 172 -4.08 1.82 9.33
N ILE A 173 -5.27 1.28 9.59
CA ILE A 173 -5.43 -0.08 10.11
C ILE A 173 -6.42 -0.86 9.24
N ASN A 174 -6.02 -2.06 8.88
CA ASN A 174 -6.89 -3.08 8.30
C ASN A 174 -6.97 -4.26 9.25
N ILE A 175 -8.18 -4.63 9.63
CA ILE A 175 -8.47 -5.71 10.58
C ILE A 175 -9.11 -6.85 9.79
N SER A 176 -8.51 -8.02 9.80
CA SER A 176 -9.13 -9.22 9.22
C SER A 176 -10.17 -9.77 10.18
N LEU A 177 -11.43 -9.79 9.75
CA LEU A 177 -12.55 -10.36 10.49
C LEU A 177 -13.52 -11.00 9.49
N ASP A 178 -13.60 -12.33 9.52
CA ASP A 178 -14.34 -13.11 8.52
C ASP A 178 -15.71 -13.61 9.01
N SER A 179 -16.10 -13.30 10.24
CA SER A 179 -17.44 -13.61 10.77
C SER A 179 -17.77 -12.70 11.96
N LEU A 180 -19.02 -12.29 12.07
CA LEU A 180 -19.63 -11.60 13.21
C LEU A 180 -20.22 -12.59 14.23
N VAL A 181 -20.29 -13.88 13.89
CA VAL A 181 -20.73 -14.95 14.78
C VAL A 181 -19.53 -15.57 15.50
N PRO A 182 -19.43 -15.49 16.84
CA PRO A 182 -18.25 -15.95 17.58
C PRO A 182 -17.82 -17.40 17.29
N ALA A 183 -18.78 -18.32 17.15
CA ALA A 183 -18.52 -19.72 16.87
C ALA A 183 -17.96 -19.95 15.46
N LYS A 184 -18.52 -19.25 14.45
CA LYS A 184 -18.00 -19.30 13.08
C LYS A 184 -16.62 -18.62 12.99
N PHE A 185 -16.41 -17.50 13.67
CA PHE A 185 -15.08 -16.89 13.81
C PHE A 185 -14.06 -17.92 14.31
N GLU A 186 -14.35 -18.58 15.44
CA GLU A 186 -13.46 -19.59 16.02
C GLU A 186 -13.23 -20.77 15.06
N PHE A 187 -14.26 -21.20 14.33
CA PHE A 187 -14.13 -22.23 13.30
C PHE A 187 -13.21 -21.79 12.15
N ILE A 188 -13.38 -20.58 11.62
CA ILE A 188 -12.59 -20.06 10.50
C ILE A 188 -11.12 -19.88 10.89
N VAL A 189 -10.85 -19.29 12.05
CA VAL A 189 -9.48 -18.93 12.48
C VAL A 189 -8.81 -19.95 13.40
N ARG A 190 -9.57 -20.97 13.83
CA ARG A 190 -9.18 -22.08 14.73
C ARG A 190 -8.70 -21.64 16.11
N ARG A 191 -9.17 -20.49 16.59
CA ARG A 191 -8.83 -19.91 17.90
C ARG A 191 -9.96 -19.04 18.42
N LYS A 192 -10.14 -19.05 19.74
CA LYS A 192 -10.97 -18.06 20.45
C LYS A 192 -10.36 -16.67 20.33
N GLY A 193 -11.21 -15.64 20.28
CA GLY A 193 -10.71 -14.28 20.16
C GLY A 193 -11.68 -13.22 19.65
N PHE A 194 -12.87 -13.62 19.18
CA PHE A 194 -13.84 -12.73 18.56
C PHE A 194 -14.03 -11.40 19.33
N HIS A 195 -14.33 -11.48 20.64
CA HIS A 195 -14.56 -10.28 21.45
C HIS A 195 -13.32 -9.37 21.55
N LYS A 196 -12.11 -9.92 21.55
CA LYS A 196 -10.86 -9.12 21.54
C LYS A 196 -10.69 -8.37 20.22
N VAL A 197 -11.07 -9.00 19.11
CA VAL A 197 -11.02 -8.36 17.78
C VAL A 197 -12.04 -7.23 17.72
N MET A 198 -13.27 -7.46 18.20
CA MET A 198 -14.31 -6.43 18.27
C MET A 198 -13.91 -5.27 19.18
N GLU A 199 -13.34 -5.55 20.35
CA GLU A 199 -12.76 -4.52 21.23
C GLU A 199 -11.68 -3.72 20.51
N GLY A 200 -10.81 -4.37 19.73
CA GLY A 200 -9.80 -3.69 18.92
C GLY A 200 -10.38 -2.78 17.84
N ILE A 201 -11.48 -3.20 17.20
CA ILE A 201 -12.21 -2.39 16.21
C ILE A 201 -12.80 -1.15 16.87
N ASP A 202 -13.52 -1.34 17.98
CA ASP A 202 -14.17 -0.25 18.70
C ASP A 202 -13.12 0.73 19.26
N LYS A 203 -12.01 0.21 19.79
CA LYS A 203 -10.90 1.06 20.26
C LYS A 203 -10.26 1.88 19.15
N ALA A 204 -10.18 1.34 17.94
CA ALA A 204 -9.67 2.08 16.79
C ALA A 204 -10.59 3.23 16.39
N ILE A 205 -11.90 3.01 16.43
CA ILE A 205 -12.89 4.07 16.20
C ILE A 205 -12.77 5.15 17.29
N GLU A 206 -12.69 4.76 18.57
CA GLU A 206 -12.53 5.68 19.70
C GLU A 206 -11.29 6.57 19.58
N LEU A 207 -10.17 5.98 19.14
CA LEU A 207 -8.92 6.72 18.92
C LEU A 207 -8.92 7.54 17.62
N GLY A 208 -10.04 7.60 16.90
CA GLY A 208 -10.21 8.49 15.75
C GLY A 208 -9.58 7.99 14.46
N TYR A 209 -9.27 6.69 14.34
CA TYR A 209 -8.89 6.13 13.05
C TYR A 209 -10.07 6.23 12.08
N ASN A 210 -9.86 6.87 10.93
CA ASN A 210 -10.91 7.03 9.94
C ASN A 210 -10.37 6.89 8.49
N PRO A 211 -10.84 5.89 7.72
CA PRO A 211 -11.71 4.80 8.14
C PRO A 211 -10.91 3.66 8.77
N VAL A 212 -11.48 3.04 9.82
CA VAL A 212 -11.09 1.69 10.28
C VAL A 212 -11.61 0.69 9.25
N LYS A 213 -10.69 -0.08 8.66
CA LYS A 213 -11.03 -1.02 7.59
C LYS A 213 -11.15 -2.43 8.13
N ILE A 214 -12.25 -3.10 7.80
CA ILE A 214 -12.43 -4.53 8.05
C ILE A 214 -12.27 -5.25 6.72
N ASN A 215 -11.43 -6.28 6.66
CA ASN A 215 -11.30 -7.16 5.50
C ASN A 215 -11.98 -8.49 5.85
N CYS A 216 -12.95 -8.92 5.02
CA CYS A 216 -13.67 -10.18 5.17
C CYS A 216 -13.53 -10.99 3.88
N VAL A 217 -12.88 -12.16 3.94
CA VAL A 217 -12.82 -13.10 2.83
C VAL A 217 -14.14 -13.89 2.80
N VAL A 218 -14.90 -13.73 1.72
CA VAL A 218 -16.23 -14.35 1.60
C VAL A 218 -16.10 -15.70 0.90
N MET A 219 -16.63 -16.73 1.54
CA MET A 219 -16.57 -18.11 1.10
C MET A 219 -17.94 -18.76 1.20
N ARG A 220 -18.38 -19.40 0.11
CA ARG A 220 -19.65 -20.12 0.03
C ARG A 220 -19.66 -21.33 0.95
N GLY A 221 -20.78 -21.55 1.62
CA GLY A 221 -21.01 -22.54 2.67
C GLY A 221 -20.32 -22.21 3.98
N LEU A 222 -19.89 -20.96 4.20
CA LEU A 222 -19.10 -20.60 5.38
C LEU A 222 -19.57 -19.31 6.04
N ASN A 223 -19.54 -18.20 5.31
CA ASN A 223 -19.84 -16.87 5.84
C ASN A 223 -20.56 -15.95 4.85
N GLU A 224 -20.96 -16.44 3.69
CA GLU A 224 -21.69 -15.63 2.70
C GLU A 224 -23.07 -15.18 3.22
N ASP A 225 -23.63 -15.91 4.19
CA ASP A 225 -24.88 -15.57 4.86
C ASP A 225 -24.76 -14.33 5.76
N GLU A 226 -23.55 -13.96 6.17
CA GLU A 226 -23.28 -12.79 7.01
C GLU A 226 -23.01 -11.50 6.21
N LEU A 227 -23.10 -11.53 4.87
CA LEU A 227 -22.85 -10.37 4.01
C LEU A 227 -23.67 -9.14 4.45
N LEU A 228 -24.97 -9.32 4.65
CA LEU A 228 -25.88 -8.24 5.04
C LEU A 228 -25.60 -7.75 6.47
N ASP A 229 -25.22 -8.63 7.39
CA ASP A 229 -24.86 -8.26 8.76
C ASP A 229 -23.61 -7.36 8.79
N PHE A 230 -22.61 -7.69 7.97
CA PHE A 230 -21.43 -6.87 7.78
C PHE A 230 -21.76 -5.49 7.16
N VAL A 231 -22.71 -5.41 6.22
CA VAL A 231 -23.18 -4.11 5.70
C VAL A 231 -23.90 -3.33 6.80
N ALA A 232 -24.81 -3.97 7.54
CA ALA A 232 -25.56 -3.35 8.64
C ALA A 232 -24.64 -2.82 9.75
N LEU A 233 -23.50 -3.46 10.01
CA LEU A 233 -22.48 -2.97 10.94
C LEU A 233 -21.99 -1.55 10.60
N THR A 234 -22.00 -1.18 9.32
CA THR A 234 -21.57 0.14 8.83
C THR A 234 -22.64 1.24 8.99
N GLU A 235 -23.87 0.89 9.39
CA GLU A 235 -24.94 1.86 9.63
C GLU A 235 -24.53 2.88 10.69
N LYS A 236 -24.11 2.38 11.85
CA LYS A 236 -23.84 3.20 13.05
C LYS A 236 -22.37 3.48 13.29
N LYS A 237 -21.47 2.72 12.66
CA LYS A 237 -20.02 2.81 12.85
C LYS A 237 -19.33 3.35 11.59
N PRO A 238 -18.31 4.24 11.71
CA PRO A 238 -17.55 4.77 10.58
C PRO A 238 -16.53 3.75 10.04
N LEU A 239 -17.03 2.55 9.71
CA LEU A 239 -16.25 1.43 9.23
C LEU A 239 -16.25 1.40 7.71
N GLU A 240 -15.15 0.91 7.15
CA GLU A 240 -15.10 0.46 5.77
C GLU A 240 -14.96 -1.07 5.75
N VAL A 241 -16.06 -1.78 5.49
CA VAL A 241 -16.04 -3.25 5.38
C VAL A 241 -15.75 -3.67 3.95
N ARG A 242 -14.66 -4.40 3.74
CA ARG A 242 -14.17 -4.83 2.43
C ARG A 242 -14.34 -6.32 2.26
N PHE A 243 -15.24 -6.70 1.36
CA PHE A 243 -15.43 -8.09 0.95
C PHE A 243 -14.36 -8.48 -0.07
N ILE A 244 -13.71 -9.60 0.16
CA ILE A 244 -12.61 -10.11 -0.65
C ILE A 244 -13.01 -11.46 -1.24
N GLU A 245 -12.86 -11.60 -2.55
CA GLU A 245 -13.06 -12.88 -3.22
C GLU A 245 -12.06 -13.93 -2.72
N TYR A 246 -12.51 -15.16 -2.54
CA TYR A 246 -11.65 -16.26 -2.15
C TYR A 246 -10.67 -16.65 -3.28
N MET A 247 -9.37 -16.49 -3.00
CA MET A 247 -8.28 -16.62 -3.98
C MET A 247 -7.50 -17.95 -3.82
N PRO A 248 -6.95 -18.50 -4.91
CA PRO A 248 -6.13 -19.71 -4.88
C PRO A 248 -4.72 -19.45 -4.34
N PHE A 249 -4.33 -20.18 -3.30
CA PHE A 249 -2.97 -20.21 -2.75
C PHE A 249 -2.56 -21.62 -2.33
N ASP A 250 -1.27 -21.89 -2.33
CA ASP A 250 -0.73 -23.18 -1.90
C ASP A 250 -1.18 -23.50 -0.47
N GLY A 251 -1.71 -24.70 -0.29
CA GLY A 251 -2.14 -25.23 1.01
C GLY A 251 -3.53 -24.78 1.48
N ASN A 252 -4.25 -23.90 0.77
CA ASN A 252 -5.58 -23.43 1.19
C ASN A 252 -6.76 -24.23 0.63
N LYS A 253 -6.52 -25.31 -0.14
CA LYS A 253 -7.53 -26.18 -0.76
C LYS A 253 -8.59 -25.41 -1.56
N TRP A 254 -8.16 -24.41 -2.32
CA TRP A 254 -9.04 -23.58 -3.13
C TRP A 254 -9.95 -24.40 -4.05
N ASN A 255 -11.21 -23.97 -4.13
CA ASN A 255 -12.22 -24.57 -4.99
C ASN A 255 -13.12 -23.45 -5.51
N PHE A 256 -13.29 -23.36 -6.83
CA PHE A 256 -14.17 -22.39 -7.47
C PHE A 256 -15.60 -22.42 -6.90
N LYS A 257 -16.13 -23.60 -6.55
CA LYS A 257 -17.45 -23.74 -5.92
C LYS A 257 -17.58 -23.06 -4.56
N LYS A 258 -16.47 -22.69 -3.92
CA LYS A 258 -16.44 -21.92 -2.66
C LYS A 258 -16.28 -20.42 -2.88
N MET A 259 -15.96 -19.96 -4.09
CA MET A 259 -15.79 -18.53 -4.38
C MET A 259 -17.14 -17.87 -4.60
N VAL A 260 -17.46 -16.82 -3.84
CA VAL A 260 -18.58 -15.91 -4.13
C VAL A 260 -18.04 -14.73 -4.93
N SER A 261 -18.57 -14.50 -6.13
CA SER A 261 -18.08 -13.42 -6.99
C SER A 261 -18.53 -12.04 -6.50
N TYR A 262 -17.82 -11.00 -6.94
CA TYR A 262 -18.23 -9.61 -6.78
C TYR A 262 -19.70 -9.37 -7.13
N GLN A 263 -20.15 -9.86 -8.28
CA GLN A 263 -21.48 -9.61 -8.78
C GLN A 263 -22.54 -10.28 -7.89
N GLU A 264 -22.30 -11.54 -7.47
CA GLU A 264 -23.16 -12.24 -6.52
C GLU A 264 -23.28 -11.49 -5.18
N MET A 265 -22.15 -11.04 -4.61
CA MET A 265 -22.16 -10.28 -3.35
C MET A 265 -22.90 -8.94 -3.51
N LEU A 266 -22.65 -8.23 -4.61
CA LEU A 266 -23.29 -6.94 -4.88
C LEU A 266 -24.79 -7.08 -5.09
N ASP A 267 -25.24 -8.11 -5.82
CA ASP A 267 -26.65 -8.35 -6.08
C ASP A 267 -27.39 -8.73 -4.80
N CYS A 268 -26.79 -9.57 -3.96
CA CYS A 268 -27.31 -9.87 -2.62
C CYS A 268 -27.51 -8.60 -1.78
N ILE A 269 -26.50 -7.72 -1.72
CA ILE A 269 -26.58 -6.46 -0.96
C ILE A 269 -27.63 -5.51 -1.56
N ARG A 270 -27.75 -5.45 -2.89
CA ARG A 270 -28.72 -4.59 -3.57
C ARG A 270 -30.17 -5.03 -3.38
N GLN A 271 -30.43 -6.32 -3.16
CA GLN A 271 -31.77 -6.79 -2.82
C GLN A 271 -32.27 -6.14 -1.52
N GLN A 272 -31.39 -5.98 -0.53
CA GLN A 272 -31.72 -5.33 0.75
C GLN A 272 -31.59 -3.79 0.69
N TRP A 273 -30.57 -3.27 -0.03
CA TRP A 273 -30.34 -1.84 -0.18
C TRP A 273 -30.26 -1.44 -1.66
N PRO A 274 -31.40 -1.28 -2.37
CA PRO A 274 -31.43 -0.96 -3.80
C PRO A 274 -30.75 0.38 -4.13
N ASN A 275 -30.72 1.32 -3.19
CA ASN A 275 -30.14 2.64 -3.32
C ASN A 275 -28.61 2.68 -3.05
N LEU A 276 -27.93 1.54 -2.98
CA LEU A 276 -26.48 1.45 -2.78
C LEU A 276 -25.72 2.21 -3.89
N LYS A 277 -24.95 3.24 -3.52
CA LYS A 277 -24.26 4.12 -4.47
C LYS A 277 -22.78 3.79 -4.55
N LEU A 278 -22.24 3.67 -5.77
CA LEU A 278 -20.80 3.63 -6.00
C LEU A 278 -20.19 4.99 -5.63
N LEU A 279 -19.10 4.99 -4.87
CA LEU A 279 -18.32 6.17 -4.57
C LEU A 279 -17.20 6.34 -5.61
N GLN A 280 -16.86 7.59 -5.92
CA GLN A 280 -15.63 7.87 -6.67
C GLN A 280 -14.43 7.45 -5.83
N THR A 281 -13.60 6.58 -6.41
CA THR A 281 -12.38 6.06 -5.78
C THR A 281 -11.17 6.51 -6.59
N GLY A 282 -10.00 6.56 -5.94
CA GLY A 282 -8.76 6.92 -6.62
C GLY A 282 -8.38 5.88 -7.67
N HIS A 283 -7.66 6.29 -8.71
CA HIS A 283 -7.27 5.40 -9.82
C HIS A 283 -6.54 4.12 -9.36
N THR A 284 -5.76 4.19 -8.28
CA THR A 284 -4.99 3.06 -7.73
C THR A 284 -5.69 2.29 -6.61
N ASP A 285 -6.94 2.66 -6.28
CA ASP A 285 -7.70 1.96 -5.25
C ASP A 285 -8.03 0.54 -5.69
N THR A 286 -7.87 -0.37 -4.73
CA THR A 286 -8.07 -1.81 -4.98
C THR A 286 -9.52 -2.21 -4.82
N ALA A 287 -10.25 -1.50 -3.96
CA ALA A 287 -11.63 -1.80 -3.64
C ALA A 287 -12.55 -0.88 -4.43
N LYS A 288 -13.60 -1.46 -5.02
CA LYS A 288 -14.75 -0.67 -5.49
C LYS A 288 -15.61 -0.34 -4.30
N THR A 289 -15.64 0.93 -3.90
CA THR A 289 -16.30 1.35 -2.67
C THR A 289 -17.71 1.83 -2.95
N PHE A 290 -18.66 1.37 -2.15
CA PHE A 290 -20.06 1.74 -2.20
C PHE A 290 -20.52 2.25 -0.84
N LYS A 291 -21.60 3.04 -0.84
CA LYS A 291 -22.23 3.55 0.37
C LYS A 291 -23.74 3.40 0.29
N VAL A 292 -24.31 2.86 1.37
CA VAL A 292 -25.76 2.90 1.59
C VAL A 292 -26.10 4.32 2.06
N PRO A 293 -27.03 5.04 1.41
CA PRO A 293 -27.46 6.35 1.87
C PRO A 293 -27.92 6.33 3.34
N GLY A 294 -27.47 7.30 4.13
CA GLY A 294 -27.77 7.39 5.57
C GLY A 294 -26.81 6.63 6.49
N PHE A 295 -26.04 5.66 5.97
CA PHE A 295 -25.07 4.92 6.80
C PHE A 295 -23.83 5.79 7.08
N LYS A 296 -23.26 5.64 8.27
CA LYS A 296 -22.02 6.35 8.62
C LYS A 296 -20.83 5.81 7.81
N GLY A 297 -20.68 4.50 7.78
CA GLY A 297 -19.60 3.80 7.09
C GLY A 297 -19.85 3.57 5.60
N GLN A 298 -19.09 2.63 5.06
CA GLN A 298 -19.11 2.25 3.64
C GLN A 298 -18.68 0.79 3.46
N VAL A 299 -18.98 0.22 2.30
CA VAL A 299 -18.59 -1.16 1.95
C VAL A 299 -17.70 -1.14 0.71
N GLY A 300 -16.79 -2.09 0.57
CA GLY A 300 -15.89 -2.19 -0.57
C GLY A 300 -15.78 -3.61 -1.08
N PHE A 301 -15.46 -3.76 -2.36
CA PHE A 301 -15.25 -5.07 -2.97
C PHE A 301 -13.84 -5.17 -3.57
N ILE A 302 -13.07 -6.14 -3.10
CA ILE A 302 -11.75 -6.50 -3.65
C ILE A 302 -11.95 -7.66 -4.62
N THR A 303 -12.05 -7.31 -5.90
CA THR A 303 -12.49 -8.19 -7.00
C THR A 303 -11.31 -8.89 -7.68
N SER A 304 -10.44 -9.52 -6.89
CA SER A 304 -9.14 -10.04 -7.34
C SER A 304 -9.23 -11.10 -8.46
N MET A 305 -10.35 -11.79 -8.60
CA MET A 305 -10.51 -12.91 -9.54
C MET A 305 -11.52 -12.62 -10.64
N SER A 306 -12.70 -12.07 -10.31
CA SER A 306 -13.78 -11.85 -11.29
C SER A 306 -13.60 -10.59 -12.14
N ASP A 307 -13.02 -9.53 -11.56
CA ASP A 307 -12.83 -8.25 -12.23
C ASP A 307 -11.58 -7.53 -11.69
N HIS A 308 -10.41 -8.00 -12.12
CA HIS A 308 -9.13 -7.65 -11.51
C HIS A 308 -8.72 -6.17 -11.72
N PHE A 309 -7.94 -5.62 -10.78
CA PHE A 309 -7.41 -4.25 -10.81
C PHE A 309 -5.92 -4.18 -11.22
N CYS A 310 -5.45 -5.11 -12.06
CA CYS A 310 -4.02 -5.19 -12.41
C CYS A 310 -3.52 -3.93 -13.17
N GLY A 311 -4.37 -3.30 -13.97
CA GLY A 311 -4.02 -2.14 -14.78
C GLY A 311 -3.56 -0.93 -13.97
N SER A 312 -4.08 -0.75 -12.75
CA SER A 312 -3.72 0.35 -11.84
C SER A 312 -2.88 -0.09 -10.64
N CYS A 313 -2.35 -1.33 -10.67
CA CYS A 313 -1.62 -1.90 -9.53
C CYS A 313 -0.28 -1.20 -9.28
N ASN A 314 -0.21 -0.47 -8.17
CA ASN A 314 1.00 0.24 -7.69
C ASN A 314 1.77 -0.52 -6.58
N ARG A 315 1.54 -1.82 -6.43
CA ARG A 315 2.02 -2.59 -5.27
C ARG A 315 3.25 -3.43 -5.53
N LEU A 316 4.18 -3.39 -4.57
CA LEU A 316 5.31 -4.30 -4.40
C LEU A 316 5.26 -4.94 -3.01
N ARG A 317 5.93 -6.09 -2.85
CA ARG A 317 5.88 -6.87 -1.62
C ARG A 317 7.25 -7.43 -1.30
N ILE A 318 7.68 -7.27 -0.04
CA ILE A 318 8.85 -7.92 0.54
C ILE A 318 8.33 -8.97 1.52
N THR A 319 8.71 -10.22 1.31
CA THR A 319 8.39 -11.34 2.22
C THR A 319 9.28 -11.29 3.47
N ALA A 320 8.94 -12.03 4.51
CA ALA A 320 9.67 -11.98 5.79
C ALA A 320 11.10 -12.54 5.70
N ASP A 321 11.34 -13.47 4.76
CA ASP A 321 12.65 -13.98 4.38
C ASP A 321 13.39 -13.06 3.39
N GLY A 322 12.81 -11.91 3.04
CA GLY A 322 13.44 -10.84 2.28
C GLY A 322 13.44 -10.98 0.78
N ASN A 323 12.49 -11.73 0.22
CA ASN A 323 12.28 -11.79 -1.22
C ASN A 323 11.35 -10.68 -1.71
N LEU A 324 11.74 -10.02 -2.79
CA LEU A 324 10.89 -9.11 -3.54
C LEU A 324 9.95 -9.92 -4.45
N LYS A 325 8.66 -9.68 -4.27
CA LYS A 325 7.58 -10.23 -5.09
C LYS A 325 6.82 -9.08 -5.75
N VAL A 326 6.88 -9.02 -7.08
CA VAL A 326 6.24 -7.93 -7.85
C VAL A 326 4.76 -8.21 -8.15
N CYS A 327 4.28 -9.44 -7.95
CA CYS A 327 2.87 -9.81 -8.10
C CYS A 327 2.50 -10.86 -7.06
N LEU A 328 1.32 -10.71 -6.43
CA LEU A 328 0.83 -11.66 -5.42
C LEU A 328 0.77 -13.11 -5.94
N PHE A 329 0.43 -13.27 -7.23
CA PHE A 329 0.27 -14.55 -7.91
C PHE A 329 1.47 -14.94 -8.79
N GLY A 330 2.52 -14.11 -8.85
CA GLY A 330 3.73 -14.43 -9.60
C GLY A 330 4.65 -15.33 -8.79
N ASN A 331 5.18 -16.41 -9.38
CA ASN A 331 6.13 -17.30 -8.72
C ASN A 331 7.57 -16.74 -8.68
N SER A 332 7.90 -15.80 -9.57
CA SER A 332 9.22 -15.17 -9.61
C SER A 332 9.44 -14.26 -8.40
N GLU A 333 10.55 -14.49 -7.72
CA GLU A 333 10.99 -13.79 -6.52
C GLU A 333 12.49 -13.53 -6.63
N VAL A 334 12.96 -12.45 -6.00
CA VAL A 334 14.39 -12.12 -5.93
C VAL A 334 14.75 -11.81 -4.48
N SER A 335 15.77 -12.49 -3.95
CA SER A 335 16.21 -12.31 -2.56
C SER A 335 16.97 -11.00 -2.39
N LEU A 336 16.32 -9.96 -1.87
CA LEU A 336 16.98 -8.71 -1.51
C LEU A 336 17.82 -8.85 -0.24
N ARG A 337 17.42 -9.77 0.66
CA ARG A 337 18.19 -10.12 1.87
C ARG A 337 19.59 -10.60 1.51
N ASP A 338 19.70 -11.56 0.59
CA ASP A 338 21.00 -12.16 0.28
C ASP A 338 21.91 -11.16 -0.43
N VAL A 339 21.35 -10.33 -1.30
CA VAL A 339 22.07 -9.22 -1.95
C VAL A 339 22.54 -8.18 -0.92
N LEU A 340 21.70 -7.80 0.05
CA LEU A 340 22.11 -6.93 1.14
C LEU A 340 23.26 -7.54 1.96
N ARG A 341 23.15 -8.83 2.30
CA ARG A 341 24.14 -9.53 3.11
C ARG A 341 25.46 -9.79 2.40
N SER A 342 25.47 -9.79 1.06
CA SER A 342 26.72 -9.83 0.28
C SER A 342 27.46 -8.49 0.25
N GLY A 343 26.93 -7.44 0.89
CA GLY A 343 27.54 -6.11 0.93
C GLY A 343 27.29 -5.30 -0.33
N ALA A 344 26.24 -5.60 -1.11
CA ALA A 344 25.90 -4.83 -2.29
C ALA A 344 25.56 -3.38 -1.95
N SER A 345 25.93 -2.47 -2.85
CA SER A 345 25.58 -1.04 -2.78
C SER A 345 24.09 -0.81 -3.03
N ASP A 346 23.59 0.37 -2.61
CA ASP A 346 22.22 0.80 -2.90
C ASP A 346 21.93 0.77 -4.42
N GLU A 347 22.88 1.19 -5.26
CA GLU A 347 22.70 1.21 -6.72
C GLU A 347 22.54 -0.21 -7.31
N GLU A 348 23.31 -1.18 -6.82
CA GLU A 348 23.18 -2.59 -7.25
C GLU A 348 21.83 -3.18 -6.84
N LEU A 349 21.37 -2.89 -5.62
CA LEU A 349 20.03 -3.26 -5.17
C LEU A 349 18.95 -2.64 -6.06
N LEU A 350 19.07 -1.36 -6.41
CA LEU A 350 18.13 -0.66 -7.28
C LEU A 350 18.07 -1.27 -8.69
N LYS A 351 19.23 -1.63 -9.28
CA LYS A 351 19.27 -2.33 -10.58
C LYS A 351 18.52 -3.65 -10.52
N ILE A 352 18.71 -4.42 -9.45
CA ILE A 352 18.03 -5.71 -9.24
C ILE A 352 16.52 -5.51 -9.05
N ILE A 353 16.11 -4.51 -8.26
CA ILE A 353 14.71 -4.15 -8.05
C ILE A 353 14.07 -3.72 -9.38
N GLY A 354 14.72 -2.82 -10.13
CA GLY A 354 14.25 -2.36 -11.43
C GLY A 354 14.08 -3.49 -12.44
N ALA A 355 15.03 -4.42 -12.51
CA ALA A 355 14.90 -5.60 -13.36
C ALA A 355 13.72 -6.50 -12.95
N ALA A 356 13.46 -6.64 -11.65
CA ALA A 356 12.30 -7.39 -11.17
C ALA A 356 10.98 -6.67 -11.51
N VAL A 357 10.92 -5.35 -11.28
CA VAL A 357 9.77 -4.49 -11.58
C VAL A 357 9.46 -4.49 -13.08
N GLY A 358 10.47 -4.33 -13.95
CA GLY A 358 10.29 -4.37 -15.40
C GLY A 358 9.74 -5.69 -15.92
N ARG A 359 9.98 -6.82 -15.21
CA ARG A 359 9.40 -8.14 -15.54
C ARG A 359 7.97 -8.34 -15.02
N LYS A 360 7.40 -7.39 -14.29
CA LYS A 360 6.02 -7.47 -13.79
C LYS A 360 5.06 -7.53 -14.98
N LYS A 361 4.31 -8.62 -15.09
CA LYS A 361 3.31 -8.82 -16.16
C LYS A 361 2.18 -7.78 -16.10
N LYS A 362 1.51 -7.54 -17.23
CA LYS A 362 0.35 -6.63 -17.34
C LYS A 362 -0.75 -7.01 -16.35
N GLN A 363 -1.05 -8.30 -16.24
CA GLN A 363 -2.01 -8.88 -15.31
C GLN A 363 -1.58 -10.28 -14.87
N HIS A 364 -2.21 -10.79 -13.81
CA HIS A 364 -2.01 -12.18 -13.40
C HIS A 364 -2.71 -13.15 -14.37
N ALA A 365 -2.39 -14.43 -14.29
CA ALA A 365 -3.07 -15.46 -15.07
C ALA A 365 -4.54 -15.62 -14.63
N GLY A 366 -5.37 -16.29 -15.43
CA GLY A 366 -6.73 -16.62 -15.03
C GLY A 366 -6.77 -17.52 -13.79
N MET A 367 -7.86 -17.48 -13.01
CA MET A 367 -7.95 -18.14 -11.71
C MET A 367 -7.62 -19.64 -11.73
N PHE A 368 -8.08 -20.37 -12.75
CA PHE A 368 -7.79 -21.79 -12.91
C PHE A 368 -6.30 -22.06 -13.16
N SER A 369 -5.66 -21.21 -13.97
CA SER A 369 -4.22 -21.30 -14.18
C SER A 369 -3.45 -20.98 -12.89
N ILE A 370 -3.85 -19.94 -12.14
CA ILE A 370 -3.23 -19.63 -10.84
C ILE A 370 -3.34 -20.80 -9.87
N SER A 371 -4.49 -21.48 -9.81
CA SER A 371 -4.68 -22.63 -8.90
C SER A 371 -3.77 -23.82 -9.18
N GLN A 372 -3.19 -23.90 -10.37
CA GLN A 372 -2.24 -24.96 -10.77
C GLN A 372 -0.78 -24.49 -10.68
N MET A 373 -0.54 -23.18 -10.57
CA MET A 373 0.80 -22.62 -10.44
C MET A 373 1.32 -22.80 -9.02
N LYS A 374 2.57 -23.24 -8.89
CA LYS A 374 3.27 -23.25 -7.60
C LYS A 374 3.45 -21.82 -7.10
N ASN A 375 2.98 -21.53 -5.90
CA ASN A 375 3.18 -20.25 -5.22
C ASN A 375 3.50 -20.49 -3.74
N ARG A 376 3.67 -19.42 -2.96
CA ARG A 376 3.77 -19.54 -1.51
C ARG A 376 2.36 -19.54 -0.88
N PRO A 377 2.16 -20.25 0.24
CA PRO A 377 0.99 -20.06 1.10
C PRO A 377 0.82 -18.58 1.49
N MET A 378 -0.42 -18.14 1.68
CA MET A 378 -0.74 -16.73 2.00
C MET A 378 0.04 -16.20 3.21
N ILE A 379 0.22 -17.05 4.22
CA ILE A 379 0.94 -16.71 5.45
C ILE A 379 2.41 -16.34 5.21
N LEU A 380 3.06 -16.92 4.20
CA LEU A 380 4.48 -16.67 3.90
C LEU A 380 4.70 -15.48 2.95
N ILE A 381 3.64 -15.00 2.31
CA ILE A 381 3.70 -13.80 1.46
C ILE A 381 3.28 -12.55 2.21
N GLY A 382 2.80 -12.62 3.44
CA GLY A 382 2.50 -11.42 4.21
C GLY A 382 1.05 -10.93 4.11
N GLY A 383 0.05 -11.82 4.00
CA GLY A 383 -1.38 -11.44 4.05
C GLY A 383 -1.76 -10.29 3.11
#